data_AF-A0A6L8HFT4-F1
#
_entry.id   AF-A0A6L8HFT4-F1
#
_cell.length_a   1.000
_cell.length_b   1.000
_cell.length_c   1.000
_cell.angle_alpha   90.00
_cell.angle_beta   90.00
_cell.angle_gamma   90.00
#
_symmetry.space_group_name_H-M   'P 1'
#
loop_
_entity.id
_entity.type
_entity.pdbx_description
1 polymer ?
#
loop_
_entity_poly.entity_id
_entity_poly.type
_entity_poly.pdbx_seq_one_letter_code
_entity_poly.pdbx_strand_id
1 'polypeptide(L)'
;MESANTALITDPMALFGFLAALVALIFWVSELPRVKKFFEFVPPVIFVYFLPMLTTTAGITPGESVLYSWNSSYLLLFAIFMLMVSVDLRSVMRLGPIALFMVAAGTLGIVVGGPVSLLIFRDMLPADAWQGFAALSGSWIGGTANMMAVAEGVGTSADALGPVIVVDTVVGYGWMGVLIAMVGLQARWDRRIRARTDAVEETNKRLEAISRDRAPITLRDAVMMIGVGMAGAVAARFASNGLPALGDPAIISGTTWAVLIVVTGGLILSFTPLRKQEKKGASHLGYTAQYLLLSGNGAQAHHSALLD
;
A
#
# COMPACT_ATOMS: atom_id res chain seq x y z
N MET A 1 -8.23 -24.11 -28.69
CA MET A 1 -6.84 -23.76 -29.07
C MET A 1 -6.68 -22.29 -28.77
N GLU A 2 -6.36 -21.95 -27.52
CA GLU A 2 -5.99 -20.58 -27.17
C GLU A 2 -4.66 -20.28 -27.85
N SER A 3 -4.67 -19.31 -28.75
CA SER A 3 -3.45 -18.65 -29.20
C SER A 3 -2.72 -18.15 -27.97
N ALA A 4 -1.61 -18.80 -27.62
CA ALA A 4 -0.61 -18.26 -26.72
C ALA A 4 -0.23 -16.89 -27.28
N ASN A 5 -0.84 -15.84 -26.74
CA ASN A 5 -0.55 -14.48 -27.13
C ASN A 5 0.83 -14.18 -26.54
N THR A 6 1.87 -14.47 -27.32
CA THR A 6 3.25 -14.19 -26.93
C THR A 6 3.34 -12.69 -26.72
N ALA A 7 3.39 -12.27 -25.45
CA ALA A 7 3.44 -10.87 -25.11
C ALA A 7 4.57 -10.17 -25.87
N LEU A 8 4.32 -8.94 -26.34
CA LEU A 8 5.31 -8.18 -27.11
C LEU A 8 6.61 -7.95 -26.32
N ILE A 9 6.47 -7.66 -25.02
CA ILE A 9 7.57 -7.46 -24.09
C ILE A 9 7.72 -8.70 -23.21
N THR A 10 8.81 -9.43 -23.36
CA THR A 10 9.08 -10.65 -22.55
C THR A 10 10.29 -10.52 -21.64
N ASP A 11 11.26 -9.67 -22.01
CA ASP A 11 12.44 -9.42 -21.19
C ASP A 11 12.05 -8.72 -19.87
N PRO A 12 12.44 -9.26 -18.70
CA PRO A 12 12.07 -8.69 -17.40
C PRO A 12 12.52 -7.25 -17.19
N MET A 13 13.67 -6.85 -17.75
CA MET A 13 14.18 -5.49 -17.59
C MET A 13 13.47 -4.51 -18.51
N ALA A 14 13.16 -4.92 -19.75
CA ALA A 14 12.31 -4.16 -20.65
C ALA A 14 10.90 -3.97 -20.07
N LEU A 15 10.35 -5.01 -19.44
CA LEU A 15 9.07 -4.94 -18.73
C LEU A 15 9.12 -3.96 -17.56
N PHE A 16 10.18 -3.99 -16.75
CA PHE A 16 10.37 -3.01 -15.67
C PHE A 16 10.44 -1.59 -16.22
N GLY A 17 11.23 -1.37 -17.28
CA GLY A 17 11.34 -0.08 -17.93
C GLY A 17 10.01 0.44 -18.45
N PHE A 18 9.22 -0.43 -19.08
CA PHE A 18 7.87 -0.12 -19.56
C PHE A 18 6.93 0.28 -18.42
N LEU A 19 6.83 -0.54 -17.37
CA LEU A 19 5.95 -0.27 -16.23
C LEU A 19 6.38 1.00 -15.48
N ALA A 20 7.68 1.20 -15.26
CA ALA A 20 8.20 2.42 -14.64
C ALA A 20 7.91 3.67 -15.47
N ALA A 21 8.07 3.58 -16.80
CA ALA A 21 7.72 4.67 -17.72
C ALA A 21 6.21 4.97 -17.69
N LEU A 22 5.37 3.94 -17.63
CA LEU A 22 3.92 4.08 -17.53
C LEU A 22 3.52 4.77 -16.22
N VAL A 23 4.09 4.36 -15.09
CA VAL A 23 3.87 5.03 -13.79
C VAL A 23 4.30 6.49 -13.84
N ALA A 24 5.50 6.77 -14.38
CA ALA A 24 5.99 8.14 -14.55
C ALA A 24 5.06 8.98 -15.43
N LEU A 25 4.57 8.41 -16.54
CA LEU A 25 3.63 9.07 -17.44
C LEU A 25 2.32 9.41 -16.73
N ILE A 26 1.77 8.49 -15.93
CA ILE A 26 0.52 8.70 -15.18
C ILE A 26 0.65 9.89 -14.22
N PHE A 27 1.73 9.93 -13.43
CA PHE A 27 1.97 11.03 -12.50
C PHE A 27 2.26 12.34 -13.21
N TRP A 28 3.01 12.31 -14.31
CA TRP A 28 3.24 13.52 -15.11
C TRP A 28 1.95 14.06 -15.73
N VAL A 29 1.11 13.19 -16.28
CA VAL A 29 -0.20 13.57 -16.85
C VAL A 29 -1.12 14.11 -15.77
N SER A 30 -1.13 13.54 -14.56
CA SER A 30 -2.03 13.98 -13.48
C SER A 30 -1.75 15.40 -12.99
N GLU A 31 -0.53 15.90 -13.19
CA GLU A 31 -0.13 17.27 -12.86
C GLU A 31 -0.44 18.28 -13.98
N LEU A 32 -0.82 17.83 -15.18
CA LEU A 32 -1.11 18.73 -16.29
C LEU A 32 -2.34 19.61 -16.00
N PRO A 33 -2.29 20.93 -16.26
CA PRO A 33 -3.36 21.87 -15.90
C PRO A 33 -4.74 21.51 -16.47
N ARG A 34 -4.78 20.86 -17.64
CA ARG A 34 -6.02 20.50 -18.35
C ARG A 34 -6.80 19.36 -17.68
N VAL A 35 -6.10 18.43 -17.02
CA VAL A 35 -6.70 17.22 -16.43
C VAL A 35 -6.59 17.18 -14.91
N LYS A 36 -5.89 18.14 -14.29
CA LYS A 36 -5.71 18.21 -12.84
C LYS A 36 -7.02 18.08 -12.05
N LYS A 37 -8.09 18.78 -12.47
CA LYS A 37 -9.42 18.69 -11.82
C LYS A 37 -10.03 17.30 -11.87
N PHE A 38 -9.76 16.53 -12.93
CA PHE A 38 -10.22 15.15 -13.03
C PHE A 38 -9.44 14.25 -12.05
N PHE A 39 -8.12 14.45 -11.93
CA PHE A 39 -7.29 13.70 -10.98
C PHE A 39 -7.48 14.11 -9.50
N GLU A 40 -8.12 15.26 -9.24
CA GLU A 40 -8.63 15.60 -7.90
C GLU A 40 -9.80 14.69 -7.48
N PHE A 41 -10.57 14.17 -8.44
CA PHE A 41 -11.67 13.23 -8.19
C PHE A 41 -11.25 11.76 -8.35
N VAL A 42 -10.40 11.46 -9.34
CA VAL A 42 -9.91 10.10 -9.63
C VAL A 42 -8.41 10.02 -9.37
N PRO A 43 -7.97 9.45 -8.24
CA PRO A 43 -6.57 9.38 -7.87
C PRO A 43 -5.68 8.67 -8.93
N PRO A 44 -4.44 9.14 -9.17
CA PRO A 44 -3.52 8.53 -10.13
C PRO A 44 -3.25 7.04 -9.89
N VAL A 45 -3.28 6.60 -8.63
CA VAL A 45 -3.05 5.21 -8.22
C VAL A 45 -4.03 4.22 -8.87
N ILE A 46 -5.25 4.65 -9.20
CA ILE A 46 -6.23 3.84 -9.96
C ILE A 46 -5.62 3.46 -11.32
N PHE A 47 -5.09 4.46 -12.04
CA PHE A 47 -4.46 4.24 -13.34
C PHE A 47 -3.17 3.42 -13.25
N VAL A 48 -2.42 3.58 -12.17
CA VAL A 48 -1.20 2.78 -11.92
C VAL A 48 -1.53 1.30 -11.82
N TYR A 49 -2.72 0.92 -11.37
CA TYR A 49 -3.18 -0.46 -11.36
C TYR A 49 -3.80 -0.90 -12.69
N PHE A 50 -4.76 -0.13 -13.22
CA PHE A 50 -5.56 -0.55 -14.38
C PHE A 50 -4.85 -0.42 -15.72
N LEU A 51 -3.99 0.59 -15.94
CA LEU A 51 -3.33 0.71 -17.24
C LEU A 51 -2.37 -0.46 -17.51
N PRO A 52 -1.55 -0.94 -16.56
CA PRO A 52 -0.78 -2.18 -16.74
C PRO A 52 -1.65 -3.41 -17.00
N MET A 53 -2.82 -3.50 -16.35
CA MET A 53 -3.78 -4.57 -16.62
C MET A 53 -4.21 -4.56 -18.09
N LEU A 54 -4.61 -3.39 -18.60
CA LEU A 54 -5.00 -3.21 -20.00
C LEU A 54 -3.86 -3.49 -20.99
N THR A 55 -2.61 -3.20 -20.63
CA THR A 55 -1.46 -3.53 -21.49
C THR A 55 -1.24 -5.03 -21.56
N THR A 56 -1.46 -5.76 -20.47
CA THR A 56 -1.46 -7.23 -20.51
C THR A 56 -2.66 -7.75 -21.32
N THR A 57 -3.84 -7.11 -21.21
CA THR A 57 -5.03 -7.42 -22.04
C THR A 57 -4.79 -7.28 -23.53
N ALA A 58 -4.09 -6.24 -23.91
CA ALA A 58 -3.72 -5.98 -25.28
C ALA A 58 -2.58 -6.89 -25.79
N GLY A 59 -2.04 -7.80 -24.96
CA GLY A 59 -0.90 -8.65 -25.31
C GLY A 59 0.45 -7.90 -25.38
N ILE A 60 0.55 -6.70 -24.81
CA ILE A 60 1.78 -5.90 -24.80
C ILE A 60 2.74 -6.41 -23.72
N THR A 61 2.22 -6.65 -22.51
CA THR A 61 2.97 -7.16 -21.35
C THR A 61 2.54 -8.58 -20.99
N PRO A 62 3.39 -9.40 -20.36
CA PRO A 62 3.03 -10.74 -19.96
C PRO A 62 2.33 -10.72 -18.60
N GLY A 63 1.40 -11.67 -18.39
CA GLY A 63 0.76 -11.86 -17.08
C GLY A 63 1.67 -12.48 -16.03
N GLU A 64 2.73 -13.16 -16.47
CA GLU A 64 3.73 -13.76 -15.59
C GLU A 64 5.13 -13.27 -15.96
N SER A 65 5.95 -12.97 -14.95
CA SER A 65 7.34 -12.57 -15.15
C SER A 65 8.13 -12.72 -13.85
N VAL A 66 9.42 -13.05 -13.99
CA VAL A 66 10.39 -13.04 -12.86
C VAL A 66 10.50 -11.65 -12.23
N LEU A 67 10.17 -10.59 -12.98
CA LEU A 67 10.09 -9.24 -12.41
C LEU A 67 9.08 -9.15 -11.27
N TYR A 68 7.91 -9.78 -11.43
CA TYR A 68 6.83 -9.69 -10.44
C TYR A 68 7.20 -10.41 -9.14
N SER A 69 7.88 -11.56 -9.23
CA SER A 69 8.39 -12.26 -8.05
C SER A 69 9.52 -11.50 -7.36
N TRP A 70 10.41 -10.85 -8.13
CA TRP A 70 11.45 -9.97 -7.59
C TRP A 70 10.85 -8.76 -6.86
N ASN A 71 9.83 -8.14 -7.45
CA ASN A 71 9.07 -7.03 -6.89
C ASN A 71 8.51 -7.41 -5.51
N SER A 72 7.72 -8.48 -5.43
CA SER A 72 7.13 -8.95 -4.17
C SER A 72 8.17 -9.40 -3.14
N SER A 73 9.32 -9.92 -3.57
CA SER A 73 10.37 -10.41 -2.66
C SER A 73 11.28 -9.32 -2.09
N TYR A 74 11.54 -8.25 -2.86
CA TYR A 74 12.56 -7.26 -2.51
C TYR A 74 12.04 -5.83 -2.54
N LEU A 75 11.38 -5.42 -3.63
CA LEU A 75 10.87 -4.06 -3.76
C LEU A 75 9.77 -3.76 -2.73
N LEU A 76 8.96 -4.77 -2.37
CA LEU A 76 7.98 -4.70 -1.28
C LEU A 76 8.66 -4.43 0.07
N LEU A 77 9.67 -5.23 0.42
CA LEU A 77 10.38 -5.06 1.67
C LEU A 77 11.14 -3.72 1.72
N PHE A 78 11.68 -3.26 0.60
CA PHE A 78 12.28 -1.94 0.45
C PHE A 78 11.26 -0.83 0.73
N ALA A 79 10.10 -0.89 0.08
CA ALA A 79 9.02 0.07 0.26
C ALA A 79 8.60 0.16 1.73
N ILE A 80 8.34 -0.99 2.36
CA ILE A 80 7.94 -1.07 3.76
C ILE A 80 9.05 -0.51 4.65
N PHE A 81 10.31 -0.91 4.45
CA PHE A 81 11.43 -0.41 5.23
C PHE A 81 11.50 1.13 5.22
N MET A 82 11.44 1.72 4.03
CA MET A 82 11.52 3.18 3.86
C MET A 82 10.36 3.90 4.55
N LEU A 83 9.14 3.35 4.46
CA LEU A 83 7.98 3.90 5.15
C LEU A 83 8.13 3.79 6.67
N MET A 84 8.57 2.63 7.18
CA MET A 84 8.67 2.37 8.62
C MET A 84 9.76 3.19 9.30
N VAL A 85 10.92 3.39 8.66
CA VAL A 85 11.98 4.27 9.18
C VAL A 85 11.52 5.73 9.25
N SER A 86 10.59 6.12 8.39
CA SER A 86 10.06 7.48 8.30
C SER A 86 8.99 7.79 9.36
N VAL A 87 8.43 6.76 10.00
CA VAL A 87 7.40 6.91 11.04
C VAL A 87 7.94 7.66 12.26
N ASP A 88 7.17 8.61 12.79
CA ASP A 88 7.45 9.24 14.07
C ASP A 88 6.83 8.48 15.25
N LEU A 89 7.40 7.32 15.58
CA LEU A 89 6.81 6.48 16.61
C LEU A 89 6.77 7.17 17.98
N ARG A 90 7.70 8.09 18.27
CA ARG A 90 7.68 8.90 19.50
C ARG A 90 6.47 9.82 19.56
N SER A 91 6.12 10.48 18.47
CA SER A 91 4.93 11.33 18.41
C SER A 91 3.64 10.50 18.47
N VAL A 92 3.60 9.34 17.81
CA VAL A 92 2.46 8.41 17.91
C VAL A 92 2.25 7.94 19.35
N MET A 93 3.32 7.55 20.06
CA MET A 93 3.23 7.13 21.46
C MET A 93 2.76 8.25 22.41
N ARG A 94 2.98 9.53 22.08
CA ARG A 94 2.50 10.67 22.89
C ARG A 94 0.99 10.84 22.84
N LEU A 95 0.32 10.35 21.79
CA LEU A 95 -1.15 10.27 21.76
C LEU A 95 -1.68 9.30 22.83
N GLY A 96 -0.83 8.40 23.33
CA GLY A 96 -1.10 7.55 24.48
C GLY A 96 -2.32 6.65 24.27
N PRO A 97 -3.19 6.51 25.28
CA PRO A 97 -4.37 5.66 25.20
C PRO A 97 -5.35 6.04 24.08
N ILE A 98 -5.37 7.31 23.65
CA ILE A 98 -6.29 7.78 22.61
C ILE A 98 -5.94 7.14 21.26
N ALA A 99 -4.66 7.10 20.88
CA ALA A 99 -4.25 6.45 19.64
C ALA A 99 -4.53 4.95 19.68
N LEU A 100 -4.25 4.28 20.80
CA LEU A 100 -4.54 2.86 20.95
C LEU A 100 -6.04 2.58 20.84
N PHE A 101 -6.87 3.41 21.49
CA PHE A 101 -8.33 3.31 21.39
C PHE A 101 -8.82 3.54 19.96
N MET A 102 -8.30 4.55 19.25
CA MET A 102 -8.68 4.83 17.86
C MET A 102 -8.34 3.65 16.93
N VAL A 103 -7.13 3.09 17.06
CA VAL A 103 -6.73 1.90 16.30
C VAL A 103 -7.60 0.70 16.68
N ALA A 104 -7.80 0.42 17.96
CA ALA A 104 -8.60 -0.71 18.41
C ALA A 104 -10.07 -0.59 17.97
N ALA A 105 -10.66 0.61 18.06
CA ALA A 105 -12.02 0.87 17.62
C ALA A 105 -12.16 0.73 16.10
N GLY A 106 -11.20 1.26 15.31
CA GLY A 106 -11.16 1.08 13.86
C GLY A 106 -11.01 -0.38 13.45
N THR A 107 -10.05 -1.09 14.04
CA THR A 107 -9.82 -2.52 13.82
C THR A 107 -11.04 -3.35 14.21
N LEU A 108 -11.66 -3.09 15.35
CA LEU A 108 -12.88 -3.77 15.77
C LEU A 108 -14.03 -3.50 14.79
N GLY A 109 -14.14 -2.27 14.30
CA GLY A 109 -15.08 -1.90 13.25
C GLY A 109 -14.92 -2.73 11.98
N ILE A 110 -13.68 -3.01 11.56
CA ILE A 110 -13.38 -3.85 10.39
C ILE A 110 -13.64 -5.33 10.69
N VAL A 111 -13.16 -5.83 11.84
CA VAL A 111 -13.30 -7.23 12.27
C VAL A 111 -14.76 -7.63 12.47
N VAL A 112 -15.62 -6.70 12.89
CA VAL A 112 -17.06 -6.94 13.02
C VAL A 112 -17.78 -6.60 11.72
N GLY A 113 -17.49 -5.44 11.14
CA GLY A 113 -18.19 -4.92 9.96
C GLY A 113 -17.98 -5.75 8.70
N GLY A 114 -16.78 -6.31 8.49
CA GLY A 114 -16.48 -7.19 7.35
C GLY A 114 -17.36 -8.44 7.34
N PRO A 115 -17.32 -9.28 8.39
CA PRO A 115 -18.18 -10.46 8.50
C PRO A 115 -19.68 -10.13 8.48
N VAL A 116 -20.12 -9.06 9.15
CA VAL A 116 -21.53 -8.64 9.11
C VAL A 116 -21.96 -8.27 7.69
N SER A 117 -21.13 -7.51 6.96
CA SER A 117 -21.41 -7.15 5.56
C SER A 117 -21.46 -8.39 4.68
N LEU A 118 -20.50 -9.31 4.83
CA LEU A 118 -20.51 -10.58 4.11
C LEU A 118 -21.79 -11.37 4.42
N LEU A 119 -22.21 -11.48 5.68
CA LEU A 119 -23.44 -12.20 6.04
C LEU A 119 -24.71 -11.60 5.42
N ILE A 120 -24.79 -10.27 5.32
CA ILE A 120 -25.93 -9.56 4.70
C ILE A 120 -25.98 -9.81 3.20
N PHE A 121 -24.83 -9.83 2.52
CA PHE A 121 -24.75 -9.88 1.05
C PHE A 121 -24.32 -11.25 0.50
N ARG A 122 -24.11 -12.26 1.34
CA ARG A 122 -23.54 -13.57 0.96
C ARG A 122 -24.28 -14.23 -0.21
N ASP A 123 -25.61 -14.06 -0.28
CA ASP A 123 -26.44 -14.72 -1.29
C ASP A 123 -26.29 -14.05 -2.68
N MET A 124 -25.69 -12.86 -2.73
CA MET A 124 -25.36 -12.12 -3.96
C MET A 124 -23.89 -12.26 -4.36
N LEU A 125 -23.08 -12.97 -3.56
CA LEU A 125 -21.64 -13.04 -3.73
C LEU A 125 -21.19 -14.48 -4.03
N PRO A 126 -20.06 -14.65 -4.74
CA PRO A 126 -19.41 -15.96 -4.89
C PRO A 126 -19.10 -16.61 -3.54
N ALA A 127 -19.07 -17.95 -3.51
CA ALA A 127 -18.83 -18.71 -2.29
C ALA A 127 -17.44 -18.44 -1.66
N ASP A 128 -16.47 -18.02 -2.46
CA ASP A 128 -15.10 -17.67 -2.08
C ASP A 128 -14.93 -16.17 -1.76
N ALA A 129 -15.98 -15.35 -1.84
CA ALA A 129 -15.91 -13.90 -1.62
C ALA A 129 -15.31 -13.52 -0.24
N TRP A 130 -15.46 -14.40 0.76
CA TRP A 130 -14.87 -14.20 2.09
C TRP A 130 -13.35 -14.03 2.05
N GLN A 131 -12.65 -14.62 1.08
CA GLN A 131 -11.21 -14.45 0.88
C GLN A 131 -10.86 -13.01 0.50
N GLY A 132 -11.66 -12.41 -0.39
CA GLY A 132 -11.53 -11.00 -0.76
C GLY A 132 -11.81 -10.05 0.40
N PHE A 133 -12.80 -10.35 1.25
CA PHE A 133 -13.05 -9.59 2.49
C PHE A 133 -11.90 -9.74 3.49
N ALA A 134 -11.31 -10.93 3.61
CA ALA A 134 -10.12 -11.15 4.44
C ALA A 134 -8.95 -10.28 3.92
N ALA A 135 -8.69 -10.30 2.61
CA ALA A 135 -7.68 -9.45 1.98
C ALA A 135 -7.95 -7.94 2.23
N LEU A 136 -9.18 -7.47 1.99
CA LEU A 136 -9.59 -6.08 2.25
C LEU A 136 -9.36 -5.66 3.70
N SER A 137 -9.64 -6.55 4.66
CA SER A 137 -9.38 -6.27 6.08
C SER A 137 -7.90 -6.00 6.35
N GLY A 138 -7.00 -6.70 5.64
CA GLY A 138 -5.57 -6.45 5.67
C GLY A 138 -5.24 -5.03 5.18
N SER A 139 -5.88 -4.57 4.11
CA SER A 139 -5.68 -3.21 3.59
C SER A 139 -6.17 -2.14 4.56
N TRP A 140 -7.36 -2.32 5.13
CA TRP A 140 -7.96 -1.28 5.98
C TRP A 140 -7.37 -1.22 7.39
N ILE A 141 -6.81 -2.33 7.89
CA ILE A 141 -6.10 -2.35 9.17
C ILE A 141 -4.64 -1.91 9.01
N GLY A 142 -3.96 -2.29 7.93
CA GLY A 142 -2.51 -2.02 7.79
C GLY A 142 -1.96 -1.88 6.38
N GLY A 143 -2.80 -1.59 5.40
CA GLY A 143 -2.43 -1.15 4.06
C GLY A 143 -2.25 -2.27 3.02
N THR A 144 -2.01 -1.86 1.78
CA THR A 144 -1.94 -2.75 0.61
C THR A 144 -0.95 -3.90 0.77
N ALA A 145 0.17 -3.71 1.47
CA ALA A 145 1.12 -4.78 1.77
C ALA A 145 0.51 -5.88 2.65
N ASN A 146 -0.25 -5.50 3.68
CA ASN A 146 -0.93 -6.46 4.55
C ASN A 146 -2.07 -7.15 3.81
N MET A 147 -2.79 -6.44 2.91
CA MET A 147 -3.77 -7.06 2.03
C MET A 147 -3.17 -8.18 1.19
N MET A 148 -2.01 -7.95 0.55
CA MET A 148 -1.35 -8.98 -0.26
C MET A 148 -0.94 -10.19 0.59
N ALA A 149 -0.41 -9.96 1.80
CA ALA A 149 -0.02 -11.05 2.70
C ALA A 149 -1.23 -11.88 3.16
N VAL A 150 -2.35 -11.22 3.50
CA VAL A 150 -3.58 -11.92 3.89
C VAL A 150 -4.18 -12.66 2.70
N ALA A 151 -4.20 -12.03 1.52
CA ALA A 151 -4.69 -12.64 0.29
C ALA A 151 -3.94 -13.93 -0.06
N GLU A 152 -2.61 -13.92 0.04
CA GLU A 152 -1.78 -15.11 -0.12
C GLU A 152 -2.12 -16.17 0.94
N GLY A 153 -2.22 -15.78 2.21
CA GLY A 153 -2.49 -16.70 3.32
C GLY A 153 -3.87 -17.38 3.27
N VAL A 154 -4.89 -16.71 2.72
CA VAL A 154 -6.24 -17.30 2.55
C VAL A 154 -6.47 -17.91 1.15
N GLY A 155 -5.46 -17.87 0.28
CA GLY A 155 -5.54 -18.39 -1.09
C GLY A 155 -6.53 -17.63 -1.98
N THR A 156 -6.57 -16.29 -1.85
CA THR A 156 -7.43 -15.44 -2.69
C THR A 156 -7.01 -15.57 -4.14
N SER A 157 -7.95 -15.91 -5.02
CA SER A 157 -7.68 -16.00 -6.45
C SER A 157 -7.26 -14.64 -7.03
N ALA A 158 -6.50 -14.68 -8.13
CA ALA A 158 -6.18 -13.46 -8.89
C ALA A 158 -7.46 -12.73 -9.35
N ASP A 159 -8.52 -13.51 -9.61
CA ASP A 159 -9.88 -13.06 -9.96
C ASP A 159 -10.50 -12.18 -8.89
N ALA A 160 -10.46 -12.65 -7.64
CA ALA A 160 -11.04 -11.93 -6.52
C ALA A 160 -10.19 -10.72 -6.11
N LEU A 161 -8.87 -10.77 -6.34
CA LEU A 161 -7.95 -9.69 -5.98
C LEU A 161 -8.17 -8.40 -6.78
N GLY A 162 -8.52 -8.52 -8.06
CA GLY A 162 -8.79 -7.37 -8.92
C GLY A 162 -9.88 -6.46 -8.35
N PRO A 163 -11.13 -6.93 -8.25
CA PRO A 163 -12.23 -6.19 -7.65
C PRO A 163 -11.93 -5.70 -6.23
N VAL A 164 -11.22 -6.49 -5.41
CA VAL A 164 -10.79 -6.09 -4.06
C VAL A 164 -9.90 -4.84 -4.08
N ILE A 165 -8.90 -4.78 -4.96
CA ILE A 165 -8.01 -3.61 -5.08
C ILE A 165 -8.80 -2.37 -5.54
N VAL A 166 -9.75 -2.56 -6.46
CA VAL A 166 -10.62 -1.49 -6.94
C VAL A 166 -11.49 -0.96 -5.83
N VAL A 167 -12.16 -1.85 -5.08
CA VAL A 167 -12.99 -1.48 -3.94
C VAL A 167 -12.16 -0.77 -2.87
N ASP A 168 -10.99 -1.31 -2.51
CA ASP A 168 -10.08 -0.69 -1.54
C ASP A 168 -9.74 0.76 -1.92
N THR A 169 -9.39 0.95 -3.19
CA THR A 169 -9.01 2.25 -3.74
C THR A 169 -10.22 3.19 -3.81
N VAL A 170 -11.29 2.80 -4.47
CA VAL A 170 -12.46 3.66 -4.72
C VAL A 170 -13.19 3.99 -3.42
N VAL A 171 -13.43 3.01 -2.56
CA VAL A 171 -14.11 3.22 -1.28
C VAL A 171 -13.19 4.00 -0.33
N GLY A 172 -11.91 3.64 -0.25
CA GLY A 172 -10.93 4.33 0.60
C GLY A 172 -10.79 5.81 0.25
N TYR A 173 -10.54 6.13 -1.02
CA TYR A 173 -10.41 7.53 -1.46
C TYR A 173 -11.75 8.26 -1.52
N GLY A 174 -12.84 7.59 -1.89
CA GLY A 174 -14.18 8.17 -1.84
C GLY A 174 -14.55 8.58 -0.42
N TRP A 175 -14.30 7.72 0.56
CA TRP A 175 -14.50 8.02 1.97
C TRP A 175 -13.58 9.14 2.46
N MET A 176 -12.31 9.15 2.05
CA MET A 176 -11.38 10.26 2.34
C MET A 176 -11.93 11.60 1.83
N GLY A 177 -12.48 11.63 0.61
CA GLY A 177 -13.13 12.82 0.05
C GLY A 177 -14.30 13.30 0.91
N VAL A 178 -15.14 12.38 1.39
CA VAL A 178 -16.23 12.68 2.32
C VAL A 178 -15.69 13.25 3.64
N LEU A 179 -14.64 12.66 4.22
CA LEU A 179 -14.00 13.17 5.45
C LEU A 179 -13.45 14.58 5.25
N ILE A 180 -12.75 14.85 4.14
CA ILE A 180 -12.21 16.18 3.80
C ILE A 180 -13.34 17.20 3.67
N ALA A 181 -14.43 16.85 2.98
CA ALA A 181 -15.61 17.72 2.87
C ALA A 181 -16.22 18.04 4.24
N MET A 182 -16.15 17.10 5.20
CA MET A 182 -16.62 17.30 6.56
C MET A 182 -15.68 18.12 7.47
N VAL A 183 -14.42 18.37 7.08
CA VAL A 183 -13.46 19.15 7.88
C VAL A 183 -14.01 20.55 8.19
N GLY A 184 -14.70 21.19 7.25
CA GLY A 184 -15.33 22.50 7.49
C GLY A 184 -16.41 22.50 8.58
N LEU A 185 -16.97 21.33 8.89
CA LEU A 185 -17.97 21.14 9.94
C LEU A 185 -17.36 20.72 11.28
N GLN A 186 -16.06 20.40 11.31
CA GLN A 186 -15.39 19.81 12.47
C GLN A 186 -15.58 20.65 13.73
N ALA A 187 -15.29 21.96 13.70
CA ALA A 187 -15.43 22.84 14.86
C ALA A 187 -16.85 22.91 15.44
N ARG A 188 -17.87 22.79 14.57
CA ARG A 188 -19.29 22.77 15.00
C ARG A 188 -19.62 21.47 15.69
N TRP A 189 -19.15 20.34 15.14
CA TRP A 189 -19.32 19.02 15.74
C TRP A 189 -18.57 18.89 17.06
N ASP A 190 -17.31 19.30 17.12
CA ASP A 190 -16.48 19.27 18.33
C ASP A 190 -17.16 20.02 19.48
N ARG A 191 -17.71 21.22 19.20
CA ARG A 191 -18.48 21.99 20.20
C ARG A 191 -19.76 21.28 20.63
N ARG A 192 -20.45 20.62 19.70
CA ARG A 192 -21.71 19.91 19.97
C ARG A 192 -21.51 18.71 20.90
N ILE A 193 -20.43 17.94 20.70
CA ILE A 193 -20.12 16.76 21.52
C ILE A 193 -19.16 17.08 22.69
N ARG A 194 -18.74 18.34 22.84
CA ARG A 194 -17.75 18.80 23.82
C ARG A 194 -16.44 17.99 23.73
N ALA A 195 -15.96 17.77 22.51
CA ALA A 195 -14.72 17.05 22.25
C ALA A 195 -13.51 17.76 22.84
N ARG A 196 -12.54 16.99 23.37
CA ARG A 196 -11.22 17.51 23.74
C ARG A 196 -10.32 17.49 22.51
N THR A 197 -9.93 18.66 22.01
CA THR A 197 -9.15 18.82 20.78
C THR A 197 -7.66 19.03 21.01
N ASP A 198 -7.22 19.20 22.26
CA ASP A 198 -5.86 19.59 22.62
C ASP A 198 -4.78 18.72 21.95
N ALA A 199 -4.94 17.39 22.02
CA ALA A 199 -3.99 16.43 21.44
C ALA A 199 -3.98 16.46 19.90
N VAL A 200 -5.13 16.68 19.27
CA VAL A 200 -5.26 16.80 17.81
C VAL A 200 -4.60 18.10 17.34
N GLU A 201 -4.81 19.19 18.07
CA GLU A 201 -4.30 20.52 17.72
C GLU A 201 -2.77 20.61 17.89
N GLU A 202 -2.22 19.97 18.93
CA GLU A 202 -0.77 19.80 19.08
C GLU A 202 -0.17 18.96 17.94
N THR A 203 -0.87 17.89 17.54
CA THR A 203 -0.45 17.02 16.42
C THR A 203 -0.45 17.77 15.09
N ASN A 204 -1.50 18.55 14.81
CA ASN A 204 -1.59 19.38 13.61
C ASN A 204 -0.45 20.41 13.54
N LYS A 205 -0.17 21.13 14.64
CA LYS A 205 0.95 22.09 14.71
C LYS A 205 2.30 21.43 14.43
N ARG A 206 2.49 20.17 14.86
CA ARG A 206 3.72 19.41 14.57
C ARG A 206 3.81 18.98 13.11
N LEU A 207 2.70 18.50 12.54
CA LEU A 207 2.66 18.13 11.12
C LEU A 207 2.98 19.34 10.23
N GLU A 208 2.44 20.52 10.57
CA GLU A 208 2.79 21.78 9.90
C GLU A 208 4.28 22.11 10.05
N ALA A 209 4.86 21.97 11.25
CA ALA A 209 6.29 22.18 11.47
C ALA A 209 7.17 21.21 10.65
N ILE A 210 6.78 19.93 10.55
CA ILE A 210 7.47 18.93 9.74
C ILE A 210 7.40 19.29 8.25
N SER A 211 6.23 19.76 7.77
CA SER A 211 6.05 20.15 6.38
C SER A 211 6.92 21.35 5.99
N ARG A 212 7.14 22.29 6.91
CA ARG A 212 8.01 23.47 6.73
C ARG A 212 9.51 23.15 6.76
N ASP A 213 9.89 22.06 7.43
CA ASP A 213 11.29 21.65 7.63
C ASP A 213 11.78 20.63 6.58
N ARG A 214 11.05 20.50 5.46
CA ARG A 214 11.47 19.69 4.31
C ARG A 214 12.67 20.35 3.63
N ALA A 215 13.69 19.55 3.37
CA ALA A 215 14.92 20.00 2.71
C ALA A 215 15.11 19.28 1.37
N PRO A 216 15.74 19.91 0.37
CA PRO A 216 15.97 19.28 -0.92
C PRO A 216 16.83 18.03 -0.76
N ILE A 217 16.50 16.99 -1.53
CA ILE A 217 17.27 15.74 -1.59
C ILE A 217 18.62 15.99 -2.24
N THR A 218 19.70 15.50 -1.62
CA THR A 218 21.04 15.51 -2.20
C THR A 218 21.39 14.14 -2.79
N LEU A 219 22.43 14.07 -3.64
CA LEU A 219 22.93 12.79 -4.14
C LEU A 219 23.29 11.82 -3.00
N ARG A 220 23.90 12.32 -1.93
CA ARG A 220 24.22 11.53 -0.74
C ARG A 220 22.96 10.95 -0.11
N ASP A 221 21.91 11.76 0.04
CA ASP A 221 20.65 11.32 0.62
C ASP A 221 20.03 10.21 -0.22
N ALA A 222 19.96 10.39 -1.55
CA ALA A 222 19.42 9.39 -2.47
C ALA A 222 20.19 8.06 -2.43
N VAL A 223 21.52 8.10 -2.49
CA VAL A 223 22.37 6.91 -2.40
C VAL A 223 22.20 6.20 -1.06
N MET A 224 22.12 6.97 0.04
CA MET A 224 21.92 6.42 1.39
C MET A 224 20.54 5.77 1.53
N MET A 225 19.48 6.41 1.05
CA MET A 225 18.13 5.86 1.10
C MET A 225 18.01 4.56 0.30
N ILE A 226 18.51 4.56 -0.94
CA ILE A 226 18.48 3.37 -1.80
C ILE A 226 19.32 2.24 -1.19
N GLY A 227 20.56 2.56 -0.79
CA GLY A 227 21.50 1.58 -0.24
C GLY A 227 21.02 0.98 1.09
N VAL A 228 20.66 1.83 2.06
CA VAL A 228 20.19 1.35 3.38
C VAL A 228 18.83 0.67 3.26
N GLY A 229 17.92 1.21 2.44
CA GLY A 229 16.62 0.59 2.21
C GLY A 229 16.75 -0.80 1.61
N MET A 230 17.61 -0.97 0.59
CA MET A 230 17.80 -2.27 -0.07
C MET A 230 18.55 -3.25 0.83
N ALA A 231 19.56 -2.78 1.56
CA ALA A 231 20.26 -3.59 2.56
C ALA A 231 19.31 -4.08 3.66
N GLY A 232 18.42 -3.21 4.16
CA GLY A 232 17.39 -3.56 5.13
C GLY A 232 16.40 -4.60 4.60
N ALA A 233 15.93 -4.43 3.37
CA ALA A 233 15.05 -5.37 2.69
C ALA A 233 15.69 -6.76 2.53
N VAL A 234 16.92 -6.82 2.01
CA VAL A 234 17.65 -8.08 1.79
C VAL A 234 18.00 -8.74 3.12
N ALA A 235 18.41 -7.97 4.13
CA ALA A 235 18.71 -8.50 5.46
C ALA A 235 17.47 -9.12 6.12
N ALA A 236 16.31 -8.48 6.00
CA ALA A 236 15.05 -9.02 6.52
C ALA A 236 14.65 -10.33 5.81
N ARG A 237 14.78 -10.39 4.48
CA ARG A 237 14.52 -11.61 3.70
C ARG A 237 15.51 -12.73 4.01
N PHE A 238 16.78 -12.40 4.22
CA PHE A 238 17.78 -13.39 4.61
C PHE A 238 17.50 -13.95 6.01
N ALA A 239 17.18 -13.08 6.97
CA ALA A 239 16.84 -13.47 8.32
C ALA A 239 15.57 -14.35 8.39
N SER A 240 14.59 -14.11 7.51
CA SER A 240 13.36 -14.92 7.48
C SER A 240 13.60 -16.39 7.07
N ASN A 241 14.65 -16.69 6.31
CA ASN A 241 14.94 -18.06 5.86
C ASN A 241 15.29 -19.00 7.01
N GLY A 242 15.74 -18.47 8.16
CA GLY A 242 16.05 -19.24 9.36
C GLY A 242 14.86 -19.51 10.26
N LEU A 243 13.66 -19.01 9.93
CA LEU A 243 12.48 -19.11 10.78
C LEU A 243 11.50 -20.17 10.26
N PRO A 244 10.91 -20.99 11.14
CA PRO A 244 9.95 -22.02 10.73
C PRO A 244 8.64 -21.38 10.26
N ALA A 245 7.99 -22.02 9.30
CA ALA A 245 6.60 -21.72 8.99
C ALA A 245 5.72 -22.11 10.19
N LEU A 246 4.77 -21.25 10.57
CA LEU A 246 3.88 -21.48 11.71
C LEU A 246 2.41 -21.53 11.26
N GLY A 247 1.66 -22.48 11.81
CA GLY A 247 0.25 -22.73 11.49
C GLY A 247 0.04 -23.93 10.55
N ASP A 248 -1.13 -24.56 10.62
CA ASP A 248 -1.57 -25.60 9.68
C ASP A 248 -2.99 -25.29 9.16
N PRO A 249 -3.15 -24.83 7.91
CA PRO A 249 -2.09 -24.46 6.95
C PRO A 249 -1.24 -23.26 7.42
N ALA A 250 -0.05 -23.07 6.84
CA ALA A 250 0.93 -22.07 7.30
C ALA A 250 0.38 -20.64 7.23
N ILE A 251 0.13 -20.03 8.40
CA ILE A 251 -0.36 -18.66 8.54
C ILE A 251 0.82 -17.66 8.49
N ILE A 252 1.97 -18.06 9.03
CA ILE A 252 3.20 -17.26 9.01
C ILE A 252 4.20 -17.96 8.09
N SER A 253 4.28 -17.49 6.84
CA SER A 253 5.23 -17.97 5.83
C SER A 253 6.60 -17.27 5.97
N GLY A 254 7.60 -17.71 5.20
CA GLY A 254 8.88 -17.01 5.12
C GLY A 254 8.74 -15.55 4.63
N THR A 255 7.79 -15.28 3.73
CA THR A 255 7.48 -13.91 3.30
C THR A 255 6.84 -13.11 4.42
N THR A 256 5.91 -13.69 5.18
CA THR A 256 5.32 -13.05 6.37
C THR A 256 6.40 -12.70 7.40
N TRP A 257 7.34 -13.61 7.66
CA TRP A 257 8.48 -13.33 8.53
C TRP A 257 9.35 -12.18 8.02
N ALA A 258 9.65 -12.13 6.73
CA ALA A 258 10.43 -11.04 6.15
C ALA A 258 9.74 -9.68 6.35
N VAL A 259 8.41 -9.63 6.16
CA VAL A 259 7.60 -8.43 6.41
C VAL A 259 7.63 -8.05 7.89
N LEU A 260 7.42 -8.99 8.81
CA LEU A 260 7.46 -8.72 10.26
C LEU A 260 8.83 -8.19 10.71
N ILE A 261 9.91 -8.78 10.20
CA ILE A 261 11.28 -8.36 10.50
C ILE A 261 11.55 -6.96 9.95
N VAL A 262 11.20 -6.68 8.69
CA VAL A 262 11.46 -5.37 8.09
C VAL A 262 10.64 -4.26 8.73
N VAL A 263 9.38 -4.54 9.12
CA VAL A 263 8.54 -3.61 9.86
C VAL A 263 9.14 -3.32 11.22
N THR A 264 9.44 -4.36 11.99
CA THR A 264 9.99 -4.22 13.35
C THR A 264 11.34 -3.51 13.31
N GLY A 265 12.24 -3.93 12.42
CA GLY A 265 13.55 -3.33 12.23
C GLY A 265 13.46 -1.87 11.79
N GLY A 266 12.60 -1.55 10.82
CA GLY A 266 12.37 -0.18 10.36
C GLY A 266 11.83 0.73 11.48
N LEU A 267 10.88 0.25 12.27
CA LEU A 267 10.35 0.97 13.42
C LEU A 267 11.40 1.18 14.52
N ILE A 268 12.23 0.18 14.82
CA ILE A 268 13.35 0.34 15.76
C ILE A 268 14.33 1.39 15.23
N LEU A 269 14.67 1.34 13.94
CA LEU A 269 15.56 2.29 13.31
C LEU A 269 14.96 3.70 13.23
N SER A 270 13.63 3.85 13.28
CA SER A 270 12.96 5.17 13.36
C SER A 270 13.35 5.96 14.62
N PHE A 271 13.86 5.29 15.67
CA PHE A 271 14.38 5.95 16.88
C PHE A 271 15.82 6.48 16.72
N THR A 272 16.49 6.17 15.61
CA THR A 272 17.88 6.52 15.33
C THR A 272 17.97 7.77 14.42
N PRO A 273 19.17 8.32 14.17
CA PRO A 273 19.34 9.41 13.21
C PRO A 273 18.89 9.07 11.79
N LEU A 274 18.69 7.80 11.44
CA LEU A 274 18.22 7.38 10.12
C LEU A 274 16.86 7.99 9.76
N ARG A 275 15.98 8.19 10.75
CA ARG A 275 14.70 8.89 10.57
C ARG A 275 14.84 10.30 10.01
N LYS A 276 15.98 10.98 10.21
CA LYS A 276 16.21 12.33 9.66
C LYS A 276 16.12 12.36 8.13
N GLN A 277 16.27 11.21 7.47
CA GLN A 277 16.04 11.07 6.04
C GLN A 277 14.58 11.37 5.63
N GLU A 278 13.61 11.31 6.54
CA GLU A 278 12.24 11.73 6.22
C GLU A 278 12.13 13.21 5.85
N LYS A 279 12.96 14.08 6.45
CA LYS A 279 13.02 15.50 6.04
C LYS A 279 13.47 15.68 4.59
N LYS A 280 14.11 14.65 4.02
CA LYS A 280 14.62 14.58 2.66
C LYS A 280 13.72 13.76 1.73
N GLY A 281 12.59 13.23 2.21
CA GLY A 281 11.63 12.48 1.42
C GLY A 281 11.84 10.97 1.39
N ALA A 282 12.34 10.36 2.48
CA ALA A 282 12.45 8.90 2.61
C ALA A 282 11.10 8.19 2.34
N SER A 283 10.00 8.71 2.90
CA SER A 283 8.65 8.19 2.65
C SER A 283 8.25 8.26 1.19
N HIS A 284 8.61 9.32 0.46
CA HIS A 284 8.31 9.44 -0.97
C HIS A 284 8.98 8.32 -1.77
N LEU A 285 10.22 7.93 -1.43
CA LEU A 285 10.89 6.81 -2.09
C LEU A 285 10.19 5.47 -1.79
N GLY A 286 9.69 5.30 -0.56
CA GLY A 286 8.83 4.16 -0.19
C GLY A 286 7.56 4.11 -1.03
N TYR A 287 6.83 5.22 -1.17
CA TYR A 287 5.64 5.31 -2.01
C TYR A 287 5.93 5.09 -3.50
N THR A 288 7.05 5.61 -4.02
CA THR A 288 7.49 5.35 -5.40
C THR A 288 7.67 3.84 -5.63
N ALA A 289 8.34 3.14 -4.71
CA ALA A 289 8.45 1.69 -4.78
C ALA A 289 7.09 0.99 -4.68
N GLN A 290 6.17 1.48 -3.84
CA GLN A 290 4.79 0.96 -3.79
C GLN A 290 4.02 1.13 -5.09
N TYR A 291 4.14 2.26 -5.78
CA TYR A 291 3.47 2.45 -7.07
C TYR A 291 4.07 1.56 -8.16
N LEU A 292 5.38 1.33 -8.16
CA LEU A 292 6.02 0.37 -9.07
C LEU A 292 5.54 -1.07 -8.80
N LEU A 293 5.43 -1.48 -7.52
CA LEU A 293 4.84 -2.76 -7.14
C LEU A 293 3.40 -2.89 -7.62
N LEU A 294 2.59 -1.85 -7.38
CA LEU A 294 1.19 -1.83 -7.78
C LEU A 294 1.02 -1.99 -9.29
N SER A 295 1.92 -1.39 -10.08
CA SER A 295 1.89 -1.55 -11.53
C SER A 295 2.15 -2.99 -11.98
N GLY A 296 3.07 -3.70 -11.31
CA GLY A 296 3.31 -5.12 -11.54
C GLY A 296 2.12 -5.99 -11.12
N ASN A 297 1.45 -5.64 -10.01
CA ASN A 297 0.23 -6.33 -9.58
C ASN A 297 -0.92 -6.12 -10.59
N GLY A 298 -1.07 -4.92 -11.12
CA GLY A 298 -2.02 -4.61 -12.19
C GLY A 298 -1.78 -5.44 -13.45
N ALA A 299 -0.52 -5.55 -13.89
CA ALA A 299 -0.16 -6.33 -15.06
C ALA A 299 -0.49 -7.84 -14.92
N GLN A 300 -0.42 -8.39 -13.71
CA GLN A 300 -0.79 -9.78 -13.40
C GLN A 300 -2.32 -10.01 -13.39
N ALA A 301 -3.11 -8.98 -13.09
CA ALA A 301 -4.56 -9.10 -12.91
C ALA A 301 -5.35 -9.42 -14.19
N HIS A 302 -4.76 -9.25 -15.37
CA HIS A 302 -5.48 -9.47 -16.64
C HIS A 302 -5.93 -10.91 -16.87
N HIS A 303 -5.23 -11.90 -16.31
CA HIS A 303 -5.44 -13.31 -16.70
C HIS A 303 -6.77 -13.90 -16.25
N SER A 304 -7.62 -13.12 -15.58
CA SER A 304 -8.64 -13.70 -14.75
C SER A 304 -9.91 -12.81 -14.62
N ALA A 305 -9.82 -11.50 -14.34
CA ALA A 305 -10.95 -10.78 -13.73
C ALA A 305 -11.98 -10.02 -14.62
N LEU A 306 -11.99 -10.12 -15.96
CA LEU A 306 -12.81 -9.20 -16.80
C LEU A 306 -13.63 -9.83 -17.94
N LEU A 307 -13.63 -11.15 -18.11
CA LEU A 307 -14.39 -11.81 -19.19
C LEU A 307 -15.44 -12.83 -18.70
N ASP A 308 -15.64 -12.95 -17.39
CA ASP A 308 -16.74 -13.68 -16.74
C ASP A 308 -17.55 -12.72 -15.84
#